data_AF-A0A950I3V2-F1
#
_entry.id   AF-A0A950I3V2-F1
#
_cell.length_a   1.000
_cell.length_b   1.000
_cell.length_c   1.000
_cell.angle_alpha   90.00
_cell.angle_beta   90.00
_cell.angle_gamma   90.00
#
_symmetry.space_group_name_H-M   'P 1'
#
loop_
_entity.id
_entity.type
_entity.pdbx_description
1 polymer ?
#
loop_
_entity_poly.entity_id
_entity_poly.type
_entity_poly.pdbx_seq_one_letter_code
_entity_poly.pdbx_strand_id
1 'polypeptide(L)'
;LKTLEEPPPNTMFLLVSNNLDRLLPTILSRCRKFALSMPGTEEALAWLATQEIKDASSWLAEQGGAPLAALEQAQSGDRETMDDFLRHLANPGVDGALKAAERLQKTPVPDLVAWLQRWQYDLFSHKLSGNIRYYPRYKKELIQLSARVEAAALMRGLKATSDRRRIAEHPLSPKLFIEDMLLEYATLFTGT
;
A
#
# COMPACT_ATOMS: atom_id res chain seq x y z
N LEU A 1 -4.02 -23.15 23.11
CA LEU A 1 -5.17 -23.97 22.66
C LEU A 1 -6.02 -24.40 23.84
N LYS A 2 -5.47 -25.18 24.79
CA LYS A 2 -6.22 -25.63 25.98
C LYS A 2 -6.93 -24.50 26.75
N THR A 3 -6.28 -23.34 26.90
CA THR A 3 -6.88 -22.16 27.55
C THR A 3 -8.01 -21.49 26.75
N LEU A 4 -8.07 -21.66 25.43
CA LEU A 4 -9.19 -21.19 24.60
C LEU A 4 -10.38 -22.15 24.67
N GLU A 5 -10.11 -23.44 24.87
CA GLU A 5 -11.14 -24.48 25.04
C GLU A 5 -11.73 -24.44 26.45
N GLU A 6 -10.89 -24.21 27.46
CA GLU A 6 -11.25 -24.17 28.88
C GLU A 6 -10.77 -22.83 29.45
N PRO A 7 -11.45 -21.71 29.13
CA PRO A 7 -11.08 -20.40 29.67
C PRO A 7 -11.26 -20.40 31.20
N PRO A 8 -10.34 -19.76 31.95
CA PRO A 8 -10.55 -19.54 33.38
C PRO A 8 -11.87 -18.79 33.64
N PRO A 9 -12.48 -18.94 34.83
CA PRO A 9 -13.67 -18.19 35.19
C PRO A 9 -13.46 -16.69 34.98
N ASN A 10 -14.51 -15.99 34.51
CA ASN A 10 -14.50 -14.55 34.25
C ASN A 10 -13.44 -14.07 33.23
N THR A 11 -13.06 -14.92 32.28
CA THR A 11 -12.10 -14.56 31.21
C THR A 11 -12.77 -14.46 29.85
N MET A 12 -12.49 -13.38 29.10
CA MET A 12 -12.87 -13.23 27.71
C MET A 12 -11.63 -13.02 26.85
N PHE A 13 -11.51 -13.80 25.76
CA PHE A 13 -10.45 -13.63 24.77
C PHE A 13 -10.96 -12.76 23.62
N LEU A 14 -10.25 -11.66 23.34
CA LEU A 14 -10.43 -10.87 22.13
C LEU A 14 -9.20 -11.08 21.24
N LEU A 15 -9.41 -11.72 20.08
CA LEU A 15 -8.37 -11.97 19.10
C LEU A 15 -8.64 -11.13 17.85
N VAL A 16 -7.60 -10.49 17.34
CA VAL A 16 -7.65 -9.70 16.10
C VAL A 16 -6.72 -10.36 15.09
N SER A 17 -7.20 -10.57 13.86
CA SER A 17 -6.41 -11.08 12.75
C SER A 17 -6.76 -10.35 11.46
N ASN A 18 -5.74 -9.98 10.70
CA ASN A 18 -5.85 -9.41 9.35
C ASN A 18 -5.81 -10.49 8.25
N ASN A 19 -5.57 -11.75 8.60
CA ASN A 19 -5.57 -12.88 7.66
C ASN A 19 -6.00 -14.18 8.37
N LEU A 20 -7.24 -14.60 8.14
CA LEU A 20 -7.79 -15.81 8.76
C LEU A 20 -7.11 -17.09 8.28
N ASP A 21 -6.61 -17.13 7.05
CA ASP A 21 -5.99 -18.33 6.45
C ASP A 21 -4.63 -18.65 7.08
N ARG A 22 -4.02 -17.67 7.77
CA ARG A 22 -2.79 -17.87 8.56
C ARG A 22 -3.07 -18.43 9.96
N LEU A 23 -4.32 -18.47 10.41
CA LEU A 23 -4.67 -19.00 11.72
C LEU A 23 -4.86 -20.52 11.66
N LEU A 24 -4.42 -21.21 12.71
CA LEU A 24 -4.66 -22.64 12.83
C LEU A 24 -6.16 -22.93 12.84
N PRO A 25 -6.65 -23.95 12.11
CA PRO A 25 -8.06 -24.36 12.15
C PRO A 25 -8.56 -24.61 13.57
N THR A 26 -7.65 -25.04 14.46
CA THR A 26 -7.94 -25.26 15.87
C THR A 26 -8.23 -23.99 16.64
N ILE A 27 -7.64 -22.84 16.32
CA ILE A 27 -8.02 -21.56 16.95
C ILE A 27 -9.38 -21.11 16.40
N LEU A 28 -9.56 -21.21 15.08
CA LEU A 28 -10.77 -20.73 14.40
C LEU A 28 -12.03 -21.44 14.89
N SER A 29 -11.98 -22.75 15.14
CA SER A 29 -13.19 -23.49 15.54
C SER A 29 -13.61 -23.25 17.00
N ARG A 30 -12.79 -22.56 17.80
CA ARG A 30 -13.10 -22.20 19.20
C ARG A 30 -13.35 -20.70 19.39
N CYS A 31 -13.35 -19.92 18.31
CA CYS A 31 -13.61 -18.48 18.35
C CYS A 31 -14.91 -18.15 17.61
N ARG A 32 -15.69 -17.21 18.17
CA ARG A 32 -16.77 -16.57 17.41
C ARG A 32 -16.17 -15.51 16.50
N LYS A 33 -16.41 -15.63 15.20
CA LYS A 33 -15.89 -14.71 14.19
C LYS A 33 -16.82 -13.50 14.08
N PHE A 34 -16.24 -12.31 14.17
CA PHE A 34 -16.90 -11.05 13.86
C PHE A 34 -16.15 -10.39 12.71
N ALA A 35 -16.81 -10.25 11.56
CA ALA A 35 -16.23 -9.56 10.43
C ALA A 35 -16.39 -8.05 10.65
N LEU A 36 -15.28 -7.32 10.71
CA LEU A 36 -15.27 -5.87 10.70
C LEU A 36 -15.10 -5.40 9.27
N SER A 37 -16.21 -5.02 8.64
CA SER A 37 -16.20 -4.48 7.29
C SER A 37 -15.68 -3.05 7.27
N MET A 38 -15.10 -2.67 6.14
CA MET A 38 -14.73 -1.29 5.87
C MET A 38 -16.00 -0.43 5.81
N PRO A 39 -16.01 0.77 6.43
CA PRO A 39 -17.14 1.70 6.30
C PRO A 39 -17.26 2.20 4.86
N GLY A 40 -18.45 2.70 4.50
CA GLY A 40 -18.67 3.34 3.22
C GLY A 40 -17.82 4.61 3.07
N THR A 41 -17.52 5.00 1.83
CA THR A 41 -16.71 6.21 1.57
C THR A 41 -17.33 7.47 2.17
N GLU A 42 -18.65 7.64 2.07
CA GLU A 42 -19.35 8.81 2.63
C GLU A 42 -19.25 8.86 4.16
N GLU A 43 -19.44 7.72 4.83
CA GLU A 43 -19.33 7.60 6.29
C GLU A 43 -17.89 7.88 6.76
N ALA A 44 -16.91 7.31 6.07
CA ALA A 44 -15.49 7.54 6.37
C ALA A 44 -15.09 9.01 6.20
N LEU A 45 -15.57 9.68 5.15
CA LEU A 45 -15.33 11.11 4.92
C LEU A 45 -16.03 11.98 5.97
N ALA A 46 -17.28 11.66 6.32
CA ALA A 46 -18.02 12.36 7.37
C ALA A 46 -17.27 12.26 8.70
N TRP A 47 -16.78 11.06 9.05
CA TRP A 47 -15.98 10.86 10.25
C TRP A 47 -14.66 11.63 10.20
N LEU A 48 -13.90 11.58 9.10
CA LEU A 48 -12.64 12.33 8.95
C LEU A 48 -12.85 13.85 9.04
N ALA A 49 -14.01 14.36 8.59
CA ALA A 49 -14.36 15.77 8.75
C ALA A 49 -14.52 16.15 10.23
N THR A 50 -15.06 15.26 11.08
CA THR A 50 -15.10 15.49 12.54
C THR A 50 -13.72 15.52 13.20
N GLN A 51 -12.71 14.97 12.53
CA GLN A 51 -11.31 14.98 12.98
C GLN A 51 -10.52 16.18 12.40
N GLU A 52 -11.21 17.12 11.74
CA GLU A 52 -10.63 18.34 11.13
C GLU A 52 -9.54 18.08 10.09
N ILE A 53 -9.58 16.91 9.44
CA ILE A 53 -8.59 16.51 8.45
C ILE A 53 -8.83 17.22 7.11
N LYS A 54 -7.84 18.00 6.68
CA LYS A 54 -7.77 18.59 5.33
C LYS A 54 -7.47 17.51 4.29
N ASP A 55 -8.00 17.67 3.08
CA ASP A 55 -7.83 16.73 1.97
C ASP A 55 -8.21 15.28 2.31
N ALA A 56 -9.21 15.09 3.19
CA ALA A 56 -9.67 13.80 3.69
C ALA A 56 -9.95 12.78 2.56
N SER A 57 -10.47 13.23 1.42
CA SER A 57 -10.71 12.36 0.26
C SER A 57 -9.43 11.80 -0.36
N SER A 58 -8.36 12.60 -0.41
CA SER A 58 -7.05 12.17 -0.90
C SER A 58 -6.47 11.12 0.03
N TRP A 59 -6.43 11.42 1.34
CA TRP A 59 -5.91 10.50 2.34
C TRP A 59 -6.69 9.19 2.41
N LEU A 60 -8.02 9.28 2.33
CA LEU A 60 -8.88 8.11 2.34
C LEU A 60 -8.63 7.21 1.11
N ALA A 61 -8.54 7.79 -0.08
CA ALA A 61 -8.25 7.03 -1.30
C ALA A 61 -6.89 6.34 -1.22
N GLU A 62 -5.86 7.08 -0.81
CA GLU A 62 -4.48 6.60 -0.71
C GLU A 62 -4.34 5.46 0.31
N GLN A 63 -5.14 5.47 1.38
CA GLN A 63 -5.20 4.38 2.36
C GLN A 63 -6.25 3.31 2.03
N GLY A 64 -6.75 3.28 0.79
CA GLY A 64 -7.64 2.23 0.30
C GLY A 64 -9.01 2.23 0.94
N GLY A 65 -9.46 3.37 1.46
CA GLY A 65 -10.73 3.54 2.16
C GLY A 65 -10.65 3.40 3.68
N ALA A 66 -9.46 3.19 4.26
CA ALA A 66 -9.30 2.99 5.71
C ALA A 66 -9.26 4.33 6.46
N PRO A 67 -10.32 4.73 7.19
CA PRO A 67 -10.39 6.06 7.81
C PRO A 67 -9.35 6.26 8.91
N LEU A 68 -9.09 5.25 9.74
CA LEU A 68 -8.09 5.34 10.80
C LEU A 68 -6.67 5.48 10.25
N ALA A 69 -6.33 4.73 9.20
CA ALA A 69 -5.04 4.86 8.53
C ALA A 69 -4.92 6.22 7.82
N ALA A 70 -6.02 6.71 7.23
CA ALA A 70 -6.05 8.04 6.61
C ALA A 70 -5.84 9.15 7.65
N LEU A 71 -6.45 9.03 8.84
CA LEU A 71 -6.23 9.94 9.96
C LEU A 71 -4.76 9.93 10.40
N GLU A 72 -4.19 8.74 10.63
CA GLU A 72 -2.80 8.59 11.05
C GLU A 72 -1.86 9.24 10.04
N GLN A 73 -2.02 8.94 8.74
CA GLN A 73 -1.18 9.50 7.69
C GLN A 73 -1.38 11.01 7.49
N ALA A 74 -2.57 11.53 7.73
CA ALA A 74 -2.80 12.97 7.72
C ALA A 74 -2.14 13.70 8.90
N GLN A 75 -1.96 13.02 10.04
CA GLN A 75 -1.40 13.61 11.26
C GLN A 75 0.13 13.45 11.36
N SER A 76 0.67 12.30 10.96
CA SER A 76 2.08 11.94 11.15
C SER A 76 2.81 11.57 9.85
N GLY A 77 2.07 11.41 8.74
CA GLY A 77 2.65 11.03 7.46
C GLY A 77 3.42 12.17 6.80
N ASP A 78 4.44 11.80 6.03
CA ASP A 78 5.22 12.73 5.24
C ASP A 78 4.62 12.85 3.82
N ARG A 79 3.65 13.76 3.69
CA ARG A 79 2.98 14.06 2.42
C ARG A 79 3.96 14.45 1.33
N GLU A 80 4.96 15.26 1.68
CA GLU A 80 5.91 15.83 0.73
C GLU A 80 6.78 14.72 0.12
N THR A 81 7.32 13.85 0.98
CA THR A 81 8.12 12.69 0.55
C THR A 81 7.29 11.72 -0.28
N MET A 82 6.04 11.44 0.12
CA MET A 82 5.15 10.59 -0.68
C MET A 82 4.87 11.22 -2.06
N ASP A 83 4.51 12.49 -2.12
CA ASP A 83 4.25 13.17 -3.40
C ASP A 83 5.53 13.26 -4.26
N ASP A 84 6.71 13.41 -3.67
CA ASP A 84 7.99 13.33 -4.38
C ASP A 84 8.25 11.94 -4.98
N PHE A 85 8.01 10.89 -4.21
CA PHE A 85 8.11 9.52 -4.69
C PHE A 85 7.12 9.24 -5.83
N LEU A 86 5.86 9.63 -5.68
CA LEU A 86 4.83 9.44 -6.72
C LEU A 86 5.14 10.23 -7.99
N ARG A 87 5.69 11.45 -7.89
CA ARG A 87 6.18 12.21 -9.06
C ARG A 87 7.32 11.49 -9.77
N HIS A 88 8.18 10.80 -9.04
CA HIS A 88 9.22 9.96 -9.63
C HIS A 88 8.60 8.74 -10.34
N LEU A 89 7.63 8.07 -9.73
CA LEU A 89 6.92 6.94 -10.36
C LEU A 89 6.14 7.36 -11.61
N ALA A 90 5.62 8.59 -11.65
CA ALA A 90 4.97 9.18 -12.81
C ALA A 90 5.91 9.37 -14.01
N ASN A 91 7.22 9.47 -13.77
CA ASN A 91 8.25 9.71 -14.78
C ASN A 91 9.38 8.68 -14.64
N PRO A 92 9.09 7.39 -14.90
CA PRO A 92 10.06 6.32 -14.70
C PRO A 92 11.29 6.50 -15.61
N GLY A 93 12.48 6.36 -15.05
CA GLY A 93 13.74 6.43 -15.78
C GLY A 93 14.94 6.05 -14.91
N VAL A 94 15.97 5.47 -15.55
CA VAL A 94 17.17 4.95 -14.88
C VAL A 94 17.91 6.04 -14.11
N ASP A 95 18.17 7.19 -14.73
CA ASP A 95 18.86 8.32 -14.07
C ASP A 95 18.06 8.91 -12.91
N GLY A 96 16.72 8.89 -13.03
CA GLY A 96 15.82 9.34 -11.99
C GLY A 96 15.85 8.40 -10.78
N ALA A 97 15.92 7.10 -11.01
CA ALA A 97 15.89 6.08 -9.97
C ALA A 97 17.06 6.23 -8.97
N LEU A 98 18.27 6.43 -9.49
CA LEU A 98 19.46 6.62 -8.65
C LEU A 98 19.37 7.88 -7.78
N LYS A 99 18.92 9.00 -8.38
CA LYS A 99 18.73 10.27 -7.65
C LYS A 99 17.62 10.18 -6.61
N ALA A 100 16.52 9.51 -6.93
CA ALA A 100 15.42 9.28 -6.01
C ALA A 100 15.87 8.44 -4.81
N ALA A 101 16.65 7.38 -5.04
CA ALA A 101 17.15 6.53 -3.96
C ALA A 101 18.04 7.28 -2.96
N GLU A 102 18.93 8.17 -3.44
CA GLU A 102 19.74 9.01 -2.55
C GLU A 102 18.87 9.91 -1.66
N ARG A 103 17.83 10.51 -2.23
CA ARG A 103 16.91 11.40 -1.49
C ARG A 103 16.04 10.65 -0.49
N LEU A 104 15.60 9.46 -0.85
CA LEU A 104 14.61 8.67 -0.10
C LEU A 104 15.25 7.67 0.89
N GLN A 105 16.58 7.60 0.98
CA GLN A 105 17.27 6.62 1.83
C GLN A 105 16.92 6.72 3.33
N LYS A 106 16.37 7.85 3.78
CA LYS A 106 15.91 8.06 5.16
C LYS A 106 14.43 7.73 5.36
N THR A 107 13.67 7.57 4.28
CA THR A 107 12.27 7.19 4.33
C THR A 107 12.17 5.71 4.70
N PRO A 108 11.23 5.32 5.57
CA PRO A 108 11.01 3.90 5.85
C PRO A 108 10.73 3.13 4.57
N VAL A 109 11.59 2.16 4.26
CA VAL A 109 11.46 1.31 3.07
C VAL A 109 10.09 0.62 2.97
N PRO A 110 9.45 0.16 4.07
CA PRO A 110 8.09 -0.37 4.00
C PRO A 110 7.06 0.61 3.42
N ASP A 111 7.21 1.90 3.63
CA ASP A 111 6.29 2.92 3.11
C ASP A 111 6.49 3.09 1.60
N LEU A 112 7.75 3.19 1.15
CA LEU A 112 8.09 3.26 -0.27
C LEU A 112 7.55 2.05 -1.04
N VAL A 113 7.71 0.85 -0.48
CA VAL A 113 7.15 -0.38 -1.07
C VAL A 113 5.62 -0.33 -1.10
N ALA A 114 4.97 0.10 -0.02
CA ALA A 114 3.50 0.24 0.01
C ALA A 114 3.00 1.21 -1.07
N TRP A 115 3.67 2.35 -1.22
CA TRP A 115 3.28 3.36 -2.20
C TRP A 115 3.42 2.84 -3.62
N LEU A 116 4.53 2.15 -3.92
CA LEU A 116 4.77 1.52 -5.22
C LEU A 116 3.79 0.37 -5.51
N GLN A 117 3.39 -0.41 -4.50
CA GLN A 117 2.37 -1.46 -4.66
C GLN A 117 1.01 -0.87 -5.04
N ARG A 118 0.57 0.18 -4.34
CA ARG A 118 -0.68 0.89 -4.63
C ARG A 118 -0.64 1.53 -6.03
N TRP A 119 0.52 2.05 -6.44
CA TRP A 119 0.70 2.67 -7.75
C TRP A 119 0.58 1.66 -8.88
N GLN A 120 1.30 0.53 -8.76
CA GLN A 120 1.21 -0.55 -9.74
C GLN A 120 -0.19 -1.19 -9.75
N TYR A 121 -0.88 -1.26 -8.61
CA TYR A 121 -2.27 -1.67 -8.57
C TYR A 121 -3.15 -0.75 -9.40
N ASP A 122 -3.02 0.57 -9.26
CA ASP A 122 -3.79 1.52 -10.07
C ASP A 122 -3.44 1.44 -11.56
N LEU A 123 -2.16 1.26 -11.92
CA LEU A 123 -1.77 0.99 -13.31
C LEU A 123 -2.46 -0.26 -13.86
N PHE A 124 -2.49 -1.33 -13.07
CA PHE A 124 -3.03 -2.62 -13.47
C PHE A 124 -4.55 -2.59 -13.56
N SER A 125 -5.20 -2.04 -12.53
CA SER A 125 -6.65 -1.85 -12.51
C SER A 125 -7.10 -0.93 -13.62
N HIS A 126 -6.37 0.16 -13.91
CA HIS A 126 -6.73 1.03 -15.00
C HIS A 126 -6.58 0.32 -16.35
N LYS A 127 -5.49 -0.43 -16.56
CA LYS A 127 -5.27 -1.16 -17.81
C LYS A 127 -6.34 -2.21 -18.09
N LEU A 128 -6.89 -2.85 -17.06
CA LEU A 128 -7.89 -3.92 -17.22
C LEU A 128 -9.34 -3.45 -17.14
N SER A 129 -9.65 -2.44 -16.33
CA SER A 129 -11.04 -2.01 -16.05
C SER A 129 -11.26 -0.50 -16.09
N GLY A 130 -10.22 0.30 -16.39
CA GLY A 130 -10.32 1.77 -16.42
C GLY A 130 -10.45 2.43 -15.04
N ASN A 131 -10.31 1.67 -13.95
CA ASN A 131 -10.49 2.17 -12.60
C ASN A 131 -9.16 2.57 -11.95
N ILE A 132 -9.17 3.67 -11.18
CA ILE A 132 -8.05 4.15 -10.36
C ILE A 132 -8.56 4.32 -8.94
N ARG A 133 -7.95 3.60 -7.99
CA ARG A 133 -8.43 3.48 -6.61
C ARG A 133 -7.64 4.37 -5.65
N TYR A 134 -6.31 4.32 -5.70
CA TYR A 134 -5.47 4.88 -4.64
C TYR A 134 -5.01 6.30 -4.92
N TYR A 135 -4.61 6.60 -6.16
CA TYR A 135 -4.01 7.87 -6.54
C TYR A 135 -4.80 8.60 -7.63
N PRO A 136 -6.08 8.93 -7.43
CA PRO A 136 -6.87 9.68 -8.41
C PRO A 136 -6.27 11.06 -8.76
N ARG A 137 -5.44 11.64 -7.88
CA ARG A 137 -4.66 12.87 -8.15
C ARG A 137 -3.66 12.72 -9.29
N TYR A 138 -3.16 11.51 -9.54
CA TYR A 138 -2.20 11.18 -10.60
C TYR A 138 -2.89 10.49 -11.79
N LYS A 139 -4.21 10.70 -11.96
CA LYS A 139 -5.01 10.03 -12.99
C LYS A 139 -4.42 10.17 -14.39
N LYS A 140 -3.95 11.36 -14.75
CA LYS A 140 -3.41 11.62 -16.09
C LYS A 140 -2.15 10.79 -16.34
N GLU A 141 -1.24 10.77 -15.38
CA GLU A 141 0.04 10.07 -15.41
C GLU A 141 -0.19 8.55 -15.44
N LEU A 142 -1.08 8.05 -14.58
CA LEU A 142 -1.47 6.64 -14.52
C LEU A 142 -2.10 6.16 -15.84
N ILE A 143 -2.99 6.96 -16.44
CA ILE A 143 -3.57 6.66 -17.76
C ILE A 143 -2.45 6.53 -18.80
N GLN A 144 -1.56 7.51 -18.89
CA GLN A 144 -0.46 7.53 -19.86
C GLN A 144 0.50 6.36 -19.68
N LEU A 145 0.88 6.05 -18.45
CA LEU A 145 1.78 4.93 -18.16
C LEU A 145 1.11 3.57 -18.42
N SER A 146 -0.16 3.40 -18.05
CA SER A 146 -0.89 2.16 -18.28
C SER A 146 -1.02 1.81 -19.78
N ALA A 147 -1.02 2.82 -20.65
CA ALA A 147 -1.01 2.64 -22.10
C ALA A 147 0.35 2.17 -22.64
N ARG A 148 1.45 2.49 -21.95
CA ARG A 148 2.84 2.19 -22.36
C ARG A 148 3.39 0.86 -21.84
N VAL A 149 2.82 0.31 -20.77
CA VAL A 149 3.32 -0.93 -20.14
C VAL A 149 2.45 -2.13 -20.50
N GLU A 150 3.06 -3.24 -20.87
CA GLU A 150 2.33 -4.49 -21.14
C GLU A 150 1.78 -5.13 -19.86
N ALA A 151 0.59 -5.74 -19.93
CA ALA A 151 -0.06 -6.34 -18.76
C ALA A 151 0.81 -7.45 -18.12
N ALA A 152 1.49 -8.25 -18.94
CA ALA A 152 2.41 -9.28 -18.48
C ALA A 152 3.64 -8.69 -17.77
N ALA A 153 4.17 -7.56 -18.23
CA ALA A 153 5.28 -6.87 -17.56
C ALA A 153 4.83 -6.33 -16.20
N LEU A 154 3.65 -5.72 -16.14
CA LEU A 154 3.10 -5.19 -14.91
C LEU A 154 2.81 -6.28 -13.86
N MET A 155 2.32 -7.46 -14.27
CA MET A 155 2.17 -8.60 -13.37
C MET A 155 3.52 -9.08 -12.79
N ARG A 156 4.60 -9.07 -13.59
CA ARG A 156 5.95 -9.38 -13.08
C ARG A 156 6.41 -8.35 -12.06
N GLY A 157 6.24 -7.05 -12.34
CA GLY A 157 6.57 -5.97 -11.41
C GLY A 157 5.78 -6.05 -10.09
N LEU A 158 4.48 -6.33 -10.16
CA LEU A 158 3.63 -6.53 -8.97
C LEU A 158 4.11 -7.70 -8.11
N LYS A 159 4.49 -8.82 -8.74
CA LYS A 159 5.06 -9.98 -8.04
C LYS A 159 6.38 -9.62 -7.37
N ALA A 160 7.31 -9.00 -8.10
CA ALA A 160 8.61 -8.60 -7.58
C ALA A 160 8.48 -7.65 -6.38
N THR A 161 7.59 -6.67 -6.47
CA THR A 161 7.31 -5.72 -5.37
C THR A 161 6.69 -6.44 -4.16
N SER A 162 5.84 -7.44 -4.38
CA SER A 162 5.25 -8.26 -3.32
C SER A 162 6.30 -9.14 -2.61
N ASP A 163 7.26 -9.68 -3.36
CA ASP A 163 8.38 -10.44 -2.78
C ASP A 163 9.31 -9.52 -1.97
N ARG A 164 9.62 -8.31 -2.48
CA ARG A 164 10.39 -7.27 -1.78
C ARG A 164 9.76 -6.86 -0.44
N ARG A 165 8.42 -6.81 -0.35
CA ARG A 165 7.72 -6.47 0.89
C ARG A 165 8.12 -7.36 2.07
N ARG A 166 8.49 -8.63 1.83
CA ARG A 166 8.88 -9.59 2.88
C ARG A 166 10.19 -9.22 3.59
N ILE A 167 11.06 -8.46 2.94
CA ILE A 167 12.39 -8.08 3.45
C ILE A 167 12.50 -6.57 3.70
N ALA A 168 11.43 -5.81 3.44
CA ALA A 168 11.41 -4.35 3.53
C ALA A 168 11.60 -3.82 4.96
N GLU A 169 11.27 -4.61 5.98
CA GLU A 169 11.46 -4.23 7.39
C GLU A 169 12.93 -4.30 7.82
N HIS A 170 13.74 -5.13 7.16
CA HIS A 170 15.16 -5.34 7.48
C HIS A 170 16.05 -5.36 6.23
N PRO A 171 16.11 -4.26 5.46
CA PRO A 171 16.98 -4.19 4.29
C PRO A 171 18.45 -4.12 4.74
N LEU A 172 19.34 -4.85 4.06
CA LEU A 172 20.78 -4.78 4.30
C LEU A 172 21.36 -3.39 4.02
N SER A 173 20.81 -2.70 3.01
CA SER A 173 21.11 -1.31 2.67
C SER A 173 19.85 -0.64 2.11
N PRO A 174 19.27 0.37 2.80
CA PRO A 174 18.08 1.06 2.32
C PRO A 174 18.28 1.69 0.93
N LYS A 175 19.43 2.34 0.70
CA LYS A 175 19.72 2.98 -0.59
C LYS A 175 19.75 1.96 -1.73
N LEU A 176 20.53 0.88 -1.60
CA LEU A 176 20.61 -0.16 -2.64
C LEU A 176 19.24 -0.82 -2.89
N PHE A 177 18.47 -1.03 -1.83
CA PHE A 177 17.12 -1.57 -1.95
C PHE A 177 16.22 -0.64 -2.80
N ILE A 178 16.26 0.66 -2.53
CA ILE A 178 15.45 1.65 -3.25
C ILE A 178 15.92 1.77 -4.70
N GLU A 179 17.23 1.80 -4.95
CA GLU A 179 17.80 1.83 -6.31
C GLU A 179 17.32 0.64 -7.13
N ASP A 180 17.51 -0.58 -6.63
CA ASP A 180 17.13 -1.81 -7.32
C ASP A 180 15.62 -1.88 -7.58
N MET A 181 14.80 -1.50 -6.59
CA MET A 181 13.34 -1.44 -6.72
C MET A 181 12.88 -0.44 -7.80
N LEU A 182 13.46 0.76 -7.83
CA LEU A 182 13.09 1.80 -8.79
C LEU A 182 13.63 1.51 -10.20
N LEU A 183 14.81 0.91 -10.31
CA LEU A 183 15.36 0.44 -11.58
C LEU A 183 14.47 -0.66 -12.19
N GLU A 184 14.08 -1.65 -11.39
CA GLU A 184 13.17 -2.71 -11.84
C GLU A 184 11.82 -2.12 -12.32
N TYR A 185 11.23 -1.18 -11.56
CA TYR A 185 10.02 -0.47 -12.00
C TYR A 185 10.24 0.30 -13.31
N ALA A 186 11.37 1.01 -13.46
CA ALA A 186 11.65 1.77 -14.68
C ALA A 186 11.77 0.86 -15.91
N THR A 187 12.36 -0.33 -15.77
CA THR A 187 12.52 -1.28 -16.89
C THR A 187 11.19 -1.81 -17.45
N LEU A 188 10.09 -1.69 -16.70
CA LEU A 188 8.75 -2.02 -17.21
C LEU A 188 8.35 -1.15 -18.42
N PHE A 189 8.97 0.02 -18.58
CA PHE A 189 8.64 1.01 -19.60
C PHE A 189 9.74 1.21 -20.66
N THR A 190 10.84 0.46 -20.60
CA THR A 190 11.98 0.59 -21.53
C THR A 190 11.95 -0.42 -22.69
N GLY A 191 10.85 -1.16 -22.86
CA GLY A 191 10.73 -2.28 -23.79
C GLY A 191 9.61 -2.20 -24.82
N THR A 192 9.15 -1.00 -25.17
CA THR A 192 8.18 -0.76 -26.27
C THR A 192 8.83 -0.02 -27.42
#